data_AF-A0A674AQR4-F1
#
_entry.id   AF-A0A674AQR4-F1
#
_cell.length_a   1.000
_cell.length_b   1.000
_cell.length_c   1.000
_cell.angle_alpha   90.00
_cell.angle_beta   90.00
_cell.angle_gamma   90.00
#
_symmetry.space_group_name_H-M   'P 1'
#
loop_
_entity.id
_entity.type
_entity.pdbx_description
1 polymer ?
#
loop_
_entity_poly.entity_id
_entity_poly.type
_entity_poly.pdbx_seq_one_letter_code
_entity_poly.pdbx_strand_id
1 'polypeptide(L)'
;MHAAYQSVEWQRPDLKPKEVHLYRDEKDDLVLQNPVFRGRTSLFKEELENGNASLKLTRVKLSDAGNYTCYIPLLDHQETIIQLIVVLEQWLLPC
;
A
#
# COMPACT_ATOMS: atom_id res chain seq x y z
N MET A 1 20.19 -17.55 -7.13
CA MET A 1 19.75 -16.14 -7.03
C MET A 1 18.25 -16.14 -7.25
N HIS A 2 17.45 -16.13 -6.19
CA HIS A 2 16.00 -16.18 -6.27
C HIS A 2 15.50 -14.74 -6.25
N ALA A 3 14.75 -14.33 -7.26
CA ALA A 3 14.40 -12.93 -7.48
C ALA A 3 13.40 -12.44 -6.42
N ALA A 4 13.90 -11.77 -5.39
CA ALA A 4 13.11 -10.88 -4.56
C ALA A 4 12.53 -9.78 -5.44
N TYR A 5 11.28 -9.39 -5.21
CA TYR A 5 10.56 -8.39 -6.01
C TYR A 5 11.41 -7.14 -6.31
N GLN A 6 11.79 -6.93 -7.58
CA GLN A 6 12.51 -5.71 -7.99
C GLN A 6 11.64 -4.46 -7.87
N SER A 7 10.32 -4.62 -7.87
CA SER A 7 9.36 -3.54 -7.66
C SER A 7 8.03 -4.01 -7.10
N VAL A 8 7.45 -3.20 -6.22
CA VAL A 8 6.10 -3.35 -5.66
C VAL A 8 5.42 -1.99 -5.67
N GLU A 9 4.19 -1.95 -6.15
CA GLU A 9 3.40 -0.73 -6.23
C GLU A 9 2.04 -0.94 -5.58
N TRP A 10 1.75 -0.15 -4.55
CA TRP A 10 0.41 -0.04 -4.01
C TRP A 10 -0.26 1.19 -4.58
N GLN A 11 -1.45 1.01 -5.13
CA GLN A 11 -2.21 2.07 -5.78
C GLN A 11 -3.64 2.18 -5.21
N ARG A 12 -4.21 3.37 -5.30
CA ARG A 12 -5.61 3.68 -5.06
C ARG A 12 -6.18 4.34 -6.30
N PRO A 13 -6.92 3.59 -7.15
CA PRO A 13 -7.38 4.09 -8.44
C PRO A 13 -8.27 5.34 -8.36
N ASP A 14 -8.90 5.59 -7.21
CA ASP A 14 -9.76 6.74 -6.93
C ASP A 14 -9.00 8.04 -6.63
N LEU A 15 -7.68 7.99 -6.46
CA LEU A 15 -6.85 9.14 -6.11
C LEU A 15 -5.97 9.63 -7.27
N LYS A 16 -5.53 10.89 -7.16
CA LYS A 16 -4.53 11.51 -8.04
C LYS A 16 -3.49 12.27 -7.20
N PRO A 17 -2.21 11.86 -7.18
CA PRO A 17 -1.65 10.62 -7.75
C PRO A 17 -2.30 9.36 -7.17
N LYS A 18 -2.34 8.27 -7.91
CA LYS A 18 -2.94 7.01 -7.44
C LYS A 18 -1.97 6.21 -6.57
N GLU A 19 -0.68 6.51 -6.65
CA GLU A 19 0.40 5.76 -6.04
C GLU A 19 0.41 5.97 -4.51
N VAL A 20 -0.02 4.95 -3.76
CA VAL A 20 -0.02 4.94 -2.30
C VAL A 20 1.35 4.64 -1.75
N HIS A 21 2.07 3.69 -2.35
CA HIS A 21 3.45 3.35 -2.00
C HIS A 21 4.16 2.76 -3.22
N LEU A 22 5.40 3.17 -3.43
CA LEU A 22 6.24 2.66 -4.52
C LEU A 22 7.56 2.17 -3.92
N TYR A 23 7.91 0.93 -4.22
CA TYR A 23 9.20 0.34 -3.86
C TYR A 23 9.85 -0.16 -5.14
N ARG A 24 11.04 0.34 -5.48
CA ARG A 24 11.78 0.02 -6.71
C ARG A 24 13.28 0.10 -6.42
N ASP A 25 14.08 -0.79 -7.00
CA ASP A 25 15.54 -0.81 -6.82
C ASP A 25 15.96 -0.76 -5.33
N GLU A 26 15.30 -1.58 -4.52
CA GLU A 26 15.55 -1.74 -3.07
C GLU A 26 15.28 -0.50 -2.20
N LYS A 27 14.58 0.50 -2.73
CA LYS A 27 14.26 1.75 -2.03
C LYS A 27 12.83 2.21 -2.24
N ASP A 28 12.35 3.02 -1.31
CA ASP A 28 11.04 3.65 -1.39
C ASP A 28 11.15 4.86 -2.34
N ASP A 29 10.28 4.92 -3.35
CA ASP A 29 10.16 6.05 -4.27
C ASP A 29 9.06 7.01 -3.81
N LEU A 30 9.48 8.14 -3.26
CA LEU A 30 8.58 9.17 -2.72
C LEU A 30 8.14 10.20 -3.77
N VAL A 31 8.76 10.24 -4.94
CA VAL A 31 8.57 11.32 -5.92
C VAL A 31 7.14 11.30 -6.47
N LEU A 32 6.69 10.13 -6.90
CA LEU A 32 5.35 9.93 -7.46
C LEU A 32 4.31 9.55 -6.39
N GLN A 33 4.76 9.23 -5.17
CA GLN A 33 3.86 8.86 -4.08
C GLN A 33 2.90 10.00 -3.74
N ASN A 34 1.61 9.66 -3.60
CA ASN A 34 0.57 10.57 -3.18
C ASN A 34 0.93 11.21 -1.82
N PRO A 35 0.94 12.56 -1.72
CA PRO A 35 1.34 13.27 -0.51
C PRO A 35 0.59 12.88 0.76
N VAL A 36 -0.67 12.43 0.66
CA VAL A 36 -1.50 12.03 1.81
C VAL A 36 -0.97 10.76 2.50
N PHE A 37 -0.17 9.96 1.79
CA PHE A 37 0.40 8.69 2.28
C PHE A 37 1.88 8.78 2.65
N ARG A 38 2.57 9.87 2.29
CA ARG A 38 3.99 10.07 2.61
C ARG A 38 4.23 10.01 4.12
N GLY A 39 5.24 9.23 4.51
CA GLY A 39 5.58 9.01 5.93
C GLY A 39 4.54 8.22 6.73
N ARG A 40 3.54 7.63 6.07
CA ARG A 40 2.52 6.77 6.69
C ARG A 40 2.59 5.33 6.22
N THR A 41 3.20 5.07 5.07
CA THR A 41 3.28 3.75 4.43
C THR A 41 4.68 3.17 4.45
N SER A 42 4.78 1.84 4.59
CA SER A 42 6.02 1.07 4.33
C SER A 42 5.67 -0.37 3.94
N LEU A 43 6.64 -1.10 3.38
CA LEU A 43 6.54 -2.56 3.19
C LEU A 43 7.25 -3.31 4.33
N PHE A 44 6.93 -4.59 4.49
CA PHE A 44 7.73 -5.54 5.28
C PHE A 44 8.83 -6.08 4.37
N LYS A 45 9.97 -5.37 4.30
CA LYS A 45 11.01 -5.60 3.28
C LYS A 45 11.62 -6.99 3.40
N GLU A 46 11.76 -7.49 4.62
CA GLU A 46 12.28 -8.82 4.93
C GLU A 46 11.35 -9.95 4.44
N GLU A 47 10.06 -9.66 4.29
CA GLU A 47 9.04 -10.62 3.87
C GLU A 47 8.80 -10.62 2.35
N LEU A 48 9.42 -9.69 1.62
CA LEU A 48 9.34 -9.65 0.15
C LEU A 48 9.96 -10.89 -0.48
N GLU A 49 11.05 -11.43 0.08
CA GLU A 49 11.68 -12.67 -0.38
C GLU A 49 10.78 -13.89 -0.17
N ASN A 50 9.87 -13.83 0.80
CA ASN A 50 8.88 -14.86 1.10
C ASN A 50 7.58 -14.69 0.30
N GLY A 51 7.53 -13.73 -0.63
CA GLY A 51 6.36 -13.48 -1.47
C GLY A 51 5.33 -12.53 -0.85
N ASN A 52 5.58 -11.97 0.34
CA ASN A 52 4.62 -11.13 1.06
C ASN A 52 4.88 -9.64 0.83
N ALA A 53 4.08 -9.05 -0.04
CA ALA A 53 4.13 -7.63 -0.40
C ALA A 53 3.15 -6.75 0.41
N SER A 54 2.83 -7.13 1.65
CA SER A 54 1.85 -6.41 2.47
C SER A 54 2.24 -4.95 2.73
N LEU A 55 1.25 -4.06 2.62
CA LEU A 55 1.39 -2.65 2.96
C LEU A 55 1.14 -2.42 4.44
N LYS A 56 2.08 -1.78 5.12
CA LYS A 56 1.87 -1.21 6.45
C LYS A 56 1.44 0.25 6.32
N LEU A 57 0.21 0.56 6.72
CA LEU A 57 -0.32 1.94 6.81
C LEU A 57 -0.45 2.36 8.28
N THR A 58 0.12 3.51 8.64
CA THR A 58 0.13 4.05 10.00
C THR A 58 -0.72 5.31 10.13
N ARG A 59 -1.19 5.57 11.37
CA ARG A 59 -2.09 6.69 11.69
C ARG A 59 -3.33 6.70 10.79
N VAL A 60 -4.00 5.55 10.65
CA VAL A 60 -5.14 5.32 9.76
C VAL A 60 -6.28 6.31 10.06
N LYS A 61 -6.91 6.84 9.02
CA LYS A 61 -8.02 7.80 9.04
C LYS A 61 -9.21 7.22 8.28
N LEU A 62 -10.41 7.71 8.56
CA LEU A 62 -11.61 7.29 7.83
C LEU A 62 -11.51 7.52 6.31
N SER A 63 -10.84 8.61 5.90
CA SER A 63 -10.59 8.91 4.49
C SER A 63 -9.67 7.90 3.79
N ASP A 64 -8.95 7.07 4.55
CA ASP A 64 -8.11 6.04 3.96
C ASP A 64 -8.93 4.82 3.50
N ALA A 65 -10.19 4.68 3.94
CA ALA A 65 -11.06 3.62 3.45
C ALA A 65 -11.21 3.68 1.92
N GLY A 66 -11.28 2.51 1.30
CA GLY A 66 -11.37 2.39 -0.16
C GLY A 66 -10.68 1.15 -0.70
N ASN A 67 -10.63 1.07 -2.04
CA ASN A 67 -10.02 -0.04 -2.74
C ASN A 67 -8.56 0.28 -3.07
N TYR A 68 -7.68 -0.63 -2.69
CA TYR A 68 -6.26 -0.61 -2.97
C TYR A 68 -5.94 -1.73 -3.95
N THR A 69 -4.98 -1.51 -4.83
CA THR A 69 -4.44 -2.53 -5.71
C THR A 69 -2.96 -2.70 -5.44
N CYS A 70 -2.52 -3.96 -5.34
CA CYS A 70 -1.11 -4.31 -5.34
C CYS A 70 -0.72 -4.71 -6.75
N TYR A 71 0.27 -4.01 -7.33
CA TYR A 71 0.82 -4.29 -8.64
C TYR A 71 2.29 -4.68 -8.50
N ILE A 72 2.62 -5.86 -9.04
CA ILE A 72 3.96 -6.42 -9.04
C ILE A 72 4.34 -6.70 -10.50
N PRO A 73 5.18 -5.87 -11.14
CA PRO A 73 5.48 -5.98 -12.57
C PRO A 73 6.00 -7.35 -13.02
N LEU A 74 6.76 -8.04 -12.16
CA LEU A 74 7.35 -9.34 -12.47
C LEU A 74 6.36 -10.52 -12.43
N LEU A 75 5.16 -10.33 -11.87
CA LEU A 75 4.15 -11.39 -11.71
C LEU A 75 2.99 -11.28 -12.71
N ASP A 76 3.24 -10.67 -13.87
CA ASP A 76 2.32 -10.59 -15.01
C ASP A 76 0.87 -10.23 -14.62
N HIS A 77 0.71 -9.02 -14.06
CA HIS A 77 -0.59 -8.39 -13.81
C HIS A 77 -1.55 -9.17 -12.90
N GLN A 78 -1.07 -9.80 -11.83
CA GLN A 78 -1.96 -10.25 -10.77
C GLN A 78 -2.45 -9.05 -9.92
N GLU A 79 -3.32 -8.24 -10.51
CA GLU A 79 -3.99 -7.13 -9.82
C GLU A 79 -4.97 -7.70 -8.80
N THR A 80 -4.55 -7.74 -7.55
CA THR A 80 -5.45 -8.06 -6.44
C THR A 80 -6.05 -6.76 -5.94
N ILE A 81 -7.38 -6.71 -5.86
CA ILE A 81 -8.11 -5.61 -5.21
C ILE A 81 -8.27 -5.95 -3.73
N ILE A 82 -7.74 -5.10 -2.86
CA ILE A 82 -7.88 -5.18 -1.41
C ILE A 82 -8.76 -4.02 -0.96
N GLN A 83 -9.86 -4.30 -0.28
CA GLN A 83 -10.71 -3.26 0.30
C GLN A 83 -10.27 -2.97 1.75
N LEU A 84 -9.88 -1.73 2.03
CA LEU A 84 -9.64 -1.26 3.39
C LEU A 84 -10.94 -0.71 3.98
N ILE A 85 -11.43 -1.38 5.03
CA ILE A 85 -12.55 -0.90 5.84
C ILE A 85 -11.97 -0.27 7.10
N VAL A 86 -12.24 1.02 7.29
CA VAL A 86 -11.88 1.73 8.52
C VAL A 86 -13.16 1.94 9.32
N VAL A 87 -13.31 1.17 10.39
CA VAL A 87 -14.37 1.41 11.37
C VAL A 87 -13.82 2.35 12.44
N LEU A 88 -14.59 3.36 12.81
CA LEU A 88 -14.40 3.94 14.12
C LEU A 88 -14.74 2.81 15.09
N GLU A 89 -13.78 2.44 15.95
CA GLU A 89 -14.15 1.71 17.16
C GLU A 89 -15.36 2.43 17.77
N GLN A 90 -16.29 1.62 18.23
CA GLN A 90 -17.62 1.88 18.73
C GLN A 90 -17.66 2.91 19.89
N TRP A 91 -17.21 4.13 19.62
CA TRP A 91 -17.12 5.26 20.54
C TRP A 91 -18.09 6.38 20.15
N LEU A 92 -19.16 6.02 19.44
CA LEU A 92 -20.38 6.82 19.37
C LEU A 92 -21.57 6.01 19.91
N LEU A 93 -21.51 5.75 21.21
CA LEU A 93 -22.68 6.01 22.05
C LEU A 93 -22.28 7.06 23.08
N PRO A 94 -22.50 8.37 22.82
CA PRO A 94 -22.56 9.36 23.88
C PRO A 94 -24.04 9.48 24.34
N CYS A 95 -24.29 8.95 25.55
CA CYS A 95 -25.58 8.74 26.25
C CYS A 95 -26.52 7.68 25.66
#